data_AF-A0A955V8R1-F1
#
_entry.id   AF-A0A955V8R1-F1
#
_cell.length_a   1.000
_cell.length_b   1.000
_cell.length_c   1.000
_cell.angle_alpha   90.00
_cell.angle_beta   90.00
_cell.angle_gamma   90.00
#
_symmetry.space_group_name_H-M   'P 1'
#
loop_
_entity.id
_entity.type
_entity.pdbx_description
1 polymer ?
#
loop_
_entity_poly.entity_id
_entity_poly.type
_entity_poly.pdbx_seq_one_letter_code
_entity_poly.pdbx_strand_id
1 'polypeptide(L)'
;MSDDNAIAGRRGTSRRAAAAWVAGVVAIGVLAGCRGEDPGTADVGGVSADAPAKLTRTAPLVLEALTVTDQTPPAVRAPRIPGEVEGILRAGFYGDDRFVREASGPQLPCQGAARVAYVLVKNRAPDPTAEVGDARVLVEAELKCDAGEKEKLTFRVSLDDSAAFGGDGQEDGPSTIERLMKALAGRAADVLHGQVRMREATDAEVLDALSTSTHEGILAEAASEAGERKLEAALPPLVKLTADGRDLVAIRAGAALGLLRSRDEDVIRALAHMTNGPNEEKHLVAINALGDIGGDSAVRYLRSIAEGHPNPALRDIARRAVARLTGDDPDAVVAPEEPPEDAPVELP
;
A
#
# COMPACT_ATOMS: atom_id res chain seq x y z
N MET A 1 40.37 33.40 -17.77
CA MET A 1 40.71 34.28 -16.63
C MET A 1 39.39 34.91 -16.20
N SER A 2 38.57 34.19 -15.44
CA SER A 2 38.72 33.91 -13.99
C SER A 2 38.10 35.05 -13.18
N ASP A 3 37.28 34.87 -12.13
CA ASP A 3 36.69 33.71 -11.45
C ASP A 3 35.44 34.20 -10.68
N ASP A 4 34.48 33.29 -10.47
CA ASP A 4 33.72 32.93 -9.27
C ASP A 4 33.36 33.90 -8.10
N ASN A 5 32.09 33.72 -7.67
CA ASN A 5 31.56 33.43 -6.32
C ASN A 5 30.32 34.29 -5.95
N ALA A 6 29.10 33.72 -5.92
CA ALA A 6 28.49 32.81 -4.94
C ALA A 6 28.00 33.51 -3.66
N ILE A 7 26.69 33.40 -3.34
CA ILE A 7 26.10 33.35 -1.98
C ILE A 7 24.68 32.73 -2.04
N ALA A 8 24.55 31.64 -1.27
CA ALA A 8 23.41 31.02 -0.55
C ALA A 8 21.96 31.37 -0.92
N GLY A 9 20.99 30.45 -1.03
CA GLY A 9 20.79 29.19 -0.29
C GLY A 9 19.46 29.25 0.48
N ARG A 10 18.34 28.86 -0.14
CA ARG A 10 17.04 28.65 0.54
C ARG A 10 16.70 27.17 0.58
N ARG A 11 16.98 26.52 1.72
CA ARG A 11 16.34 25.26 2.14
C ARG A 11 15.07 25.62 2.90
N GLY A 12 13.93 25.07 2.52
CA GLY A 12 12.66 25.45 3.15
C GLY A 12 11.47 24.54 2.88
N THR A 13 11.63 23.22 2.80
CA THR A 13 10.49 22.28 2.69
C THR A 13 10.80 20.93 3.35
N SER A 14 10.68 20.82 4.68
CA SER A 14 10.45 19.51 5.32
C SER A 14 9.72 19.56 6.67
N ARG A 15 9.35 20.75 7.19
CA ARG A 15 8.74 20.86 8.52
C ARG A 15 7.22 20.63 8.58
N ARG A 16 6.54 20.42 7.45
CA ARG A 16 5.07 20.23 7.44
C ARG A 16 4.60 18.77 7.61
N ALA A 17 5.48 17.77 7.46
CA ALA A 17 5.12 16.37 7.69
C ALA A 17 5.17 15.94 9.17
N ALA A 18 5.92 16.65 10.02
CA ALA A 18 6.07 16.31 11.44
C ALA A 18 4.88 16.75 12.32
N ALA A 19 4.08 17.73 11.87
CA ALA A 19 3.00 18.30 12.67
C ALA A 19 1.70 17.47 12.68
N ALA A 20 1.48 16.62 11.68
CA ALA A 20 0.29 15.73 11.64
C ALA A 20 0.41 14.51 12.58
N TRP A 21 1.63 14.17 13.01
CA TRP A 21 1.94 12.91 13.69
C TRP A 21 1.69 12.90 15.21
N VAL A 22 1.86 14.04 15.88
CA VAL A 22 1.48 14.17 17.30
C VAL A 22 -0.04 14.08 17.46
N ALA A 23 -0.81 14.50 16.45
CA ALA A 23 -2.25 14.32 16.43
C ALA A 23 -2.66 12.85 16.25
N GLY A 24 -1.86 12.00 15.61
CA GLY A 24 -2.15 10.56 15.44
C GLY A 24 -1.98 9.76 16.74
N VAL A 25 -0.90 9.97 17.48
CA VAL A 25 -0.67 9.33 18.79
C VAL A 25 -1.66 9.84 19.85
N VAL A 26 -2.12 11.10 19.74
CA VAL A 26 -3.21 11.65 20.56
C VAL A 26 -4.61 11.22 20.05
N ALA A 27 -4.78 10.94 18.76
CA ALA A 27 -6.04 10.46 18.18
C ALA A 27 -6.34 9.00 18.52
N ILE A 28 -5.32 8.18 18.83
CA ILE A 28 -5.52 6.86 19.48
C ILE A 28 -6.27 7.01 20.83
N GLY A 29 -6.23 8.19 21.45
CA GLY A 29 -6.87 8.46 22.74
C GLY A 29 -8.22 9.20 22.74
N VAL A 30 -8.74 9.73 21.62
CA VAL A 30 -9.91 10.65 21.69
C VAL A 30 -11.05 10.42 20.68
N LEU A 31 -10.94 9.54 19.67
CA LEU A 31 -12.05 9.31 18.73
C LEU A 31 -12.68 7.91 18.85
N ALA A 32 -13.56 7.75 19.84
CA ALA A 32 -14.73 6.86 19.76
C ALA A 32 -15.72 7.16 20.91
N GLY A 33 -16.45 8.27 20.79
CA GLY A 33 -17.68 8.53 21.54
C GLY A 33 -18.88 8.40 20.60
N CYS A 34 -19.56 7.24 20.66
CA CYS A 34 -21.00 7.03 20.41
C CYS A 34 -21.27 5.52 20.39
N ARG A 35 -21.70 4.95 21.52
CA ARG A 35 -22.54 3.75 21.51
C ARG A 35 -23.44 3.74 22.74
N GLY A 36 -24.73 3.64 22.47
CA GLY A 36 -25.82 3.67 23.44
C GLY A 36 -25.94 2.39 24.25
N GLU A 37 -26.85 2.48 25.21
CA GLU A 37 -27.22 1.52 26.25
C GLU A 37 -27.30 0.05 25.80
N ASP A 38 -26.83 -0.81 26.70
CA ASP A 38 -27.03 -2.28 26.71
C ASP A 38 -28.52 -2.63 26.69
N PRO A 39 -28.88 -3.74 26.03
CA PRO A 39 -29.11 -4.93 26.86
C PRO A 39 -28.63 -6.24 26.19
N GLY A 40 -28.21 -7.18 27.04
CA GLY A 40 -28.29 -8.60 26.75
C GLY A 40 -26.95 -9.26 26.47
N THR A 41 -26.48 -10.00 27.47
CA THR A 41 -25.47 -11.04 27.39
C THR A 41 -25.65 -11.92 26.15
N ALA A 42 -24.78 -11.75 25.16
CA ALA A 42 -24.57 -12.68 24.07
C ALA A 42 -23.05 -12.84 23.86
N ASP A 43 -22.63 -14.09 23.91
CA ASP A 43 -21.29 -14.62 23.69
C ASP A 43 -20.68 -14.03 22.40
N VAL A 44 -19.66 -13.17 22.51
CA VAL A 44 -18.98 -12.59 21.34
C VAL A 44 -17.76 -13.44 21.05
N GLY A 45 -17.89 -14.26 20.00
CA GLY A 45 -16.80 -15.05 19.43
C GLY A 45 -15.60 -14.18 19.05
N GLY A 46 -14.42 -14.64 19.46
CA GLY A 46 -13.14 -14.04 19.09
C GLY A 46 -12.98 -13.96 17.57
N VAL A 47 -12.49 -12.80 17.11
CA VAL A 47 -12.05 -12.63 15.73
C VAL A 47 -10.83 -13.52 15.54
N SER A 48 -11.01 -14.57 14.75
CA SER A 48 -9.99 -15.54 14.37
C SER A 48 -8.79 -14.82 13.77
N ALA A 49 -7.62 -15.07 14.36
CA ALA A 49 -6.33 -14.82 13.75
C ALA A 49 -6.18 -15.80 12.58
N ASP A 50 -6.76 -15.46 11.42
CA ASP A 50 -6.57 -16.25 10.21
C ASP A 50 -5.09 -16.15 9.80
N ALA A 51 -4.39 -17.27 10.01
CA ALA A 51 -3.01 -17.45 9.63
C ALA A 51 -2.85 -17.18 8.12
N PRO A 52 -1.81 -16.44 7.70
CA PRO A 52 -1.56 -16.26 6.28
C PRO A 52 -1.41 -17.62 5.61
N ALA A 53 -2.07 -17.79 4.46
CA ALA A 53 -2.02 -18.99 3.64
C ALA A 53 -0.57 -19.47 3.51
N LYS A 54 -0.35 -20.77 3.72
CA LYS A 54 0.98 -21.41 3.67
C LYS A 54 1.55 -21.35 2.25
N LEU A 55 2.12 -20.20 1.89
CA LEU A 55 3.05 -20.10 0.78
C LEU A 55 4.22 -21.04 1.11
N THR A 56 4.55 -21.96 0.20
CA THR A 56 5.70 -22.87 0.33
C THR A 56 6.95 -22.07 0.69
N ARG A 57 7.75 -22.59 1.64
CA ARG A 57 8.99 -21.96 2.14
C ARG A 57 9.98 -21.79 1.00
N THR A 58 10.02 -20.61 0.44
CA THR A 58 10.97 -20.17 -0.61
C THR A 58 12.18 -19.54 0.04
N ALA A 59 13.22 -19.27 -0.74
CA ALA A 59 14.45 -18.67 -0.24
C ALA A 59 14.16 -17.35 0.53
N PRO A 60 14.85 -17.10 1.65
CA PRO A 60 14.67 -15.88 2.44
C PRO A 60 15.01 -14.64 1.61
N LEU A 61 14.34 -13.52 1.86
CA LEU A 61 14.67 -12.24 1.21
C LEU A 61 15.84 -11.54 1.90
N VAL A 62 16.62 -10.74 1.19
CA VAL A 62 17.75 -10.00 1.79
C VAL A 62 17.29 -8.67 2.35
N LEU A 63 17.46 -8.49 3.66
CA LEU A 63 17.27 -7.21 4.35
C LEU A 63 18.60 -6.76 4.94
N GLU A 64 19.37 -6.01 4.15
CA GLU A 64 20.74 -5.59 4.48
C GLU A 64 20.80 -4.82 5.79
N ALA A 65 19.86 -3.89 5.97
CA ALA A 65 19.77 -3.06 7.14
C ALA A 65 18.31 -2.84 7.50
N LEU A 66 18.01 -2.93 8.80
CA LEU A 66 16.76 -2.49 9.38
C LEU A 66 17.06 -1.36 10.37
N THR A 67 16.55 -0.16 10.11
CA THR A 67 16.60 0.95 11.07
C THR A 67 15.37 0.89 11.96
N VAL A 68 15.54 0.83 13.28
CA VAL A 68 14.42 0.82 14.22
C VAL A 68 14.32 2.17 14.92
N THR A 69 13.11 2.70 15.07
CA THR A 69 12.85 3.96 15.79
C THR A 69 11.68 3.82 16.74
N ASP A 70 11.94 3.98 18.05
CA ASP A 70 10.89 4.13 19.06
C ASP A 70 10.37 5.57 19.03
N GLN A 71 9.12 5.74 18.57
CA GLN A 71 8.44 7.02 18.47
C GLN A 71 7.56 7.33 19.70
N THR A 72 7.61 6.50 20.74
CA THR A 72 6.82 6.67 21.96
C THR A 72 7.26 7.93 22.71
N PRO A 73 6.36 8.91 22.94
CA PRO A 73 6.69 10.12 23.68
C PRO A 73 7.19 9.79 25.10
N PRO A 74 8.24 10.46 25.61
CA PRO A 74 8.80 10.16 26.93
C PRO A 74 7.76 10.22 28.07
N ALA A 75 6.75 11.08 27.95
CA ALA A 75 5.72 11.27 28.98
C ALA A 75 4.73 10.10 29.13
N VAL A 76 4.60 9.24 28.11
CA VAL A 76 3.66 8.11 28.11
C VAL A 76 4.38 6.76 28.03
N ARG A 77 5.71 6.77 28.09
CA ARG A 77 6.54 5.58 27.96
C ARG A 77 6.42 4.73 29.23
N ALA A 78 5.94 3.49 29.07
CA ALA A 78 5.91 2.52 30.16
C ALA A 78 7.32 2.27 30.72
N PRO A 79 7.48 2.14 32.04
CA PRO A 79 8.77 1.86 32.63
C PRO A 79 9.24 0.45 32.25
N ARG A 80 10.41 0.38 31.61
CA ARG A 80 11.16 -0.86 31.30
C ARG A 80 10.33 -1.94 30.61
N ILE A 81 10.21 -1.85 29.29
CA ILE A 81 9.86 -3.02 28.48
C ILE A 81 10.97 -4.08 28.69
N PRO A 82 10.64 -5.34 29.06
CA PRO A 82 11.66 -6.33 29.41
C PRO A 82 12.68 -6.60 28.29
N GLY A 83 12.26 -6.54 27.02
CA GLY A 83 13.14 -6.47 25.86
C GLY A 83 13.49 -5.04 25.41
N GLU A 84 14.68 -4.86 24.86
CA GLU A 84 14.99 -3.64 24.11
C GLU A 84 14.10 -3.58 22.85
N VAL A 85 13.39 -2.46 22.68
CA VAL A 85 12.45 -2.24 21.56
C VAL A 85 13.09 -2.57 20.21
N GLU A 86 14.34 -2.17 20.01
CA GLU A 86 15.10 -2.50 18.80
C GLU A 86 15.32 -4.01 18.64
N GLY A 87 15.70 -4.71 19.70
CA GLY A 87 15.88 -6.15 19.69
C GLY A 87 14.59 -6.90 19.36
N ILE A 88 13.46 -6.47 19.91
CA ILE A 88 12.14 -7.05 19.64
C ILE A 88 11.78 -6.92 18.15
N LEU A 89 11.85 -5.72 17.58
CA LEU A 89 11.51 -5.51 16.17
C LEU A 89 12.48 -6.26 15.25
N ARG A 90 13.80 -6.22 15.51
CA ARG A 90 14.78 -6.97 14.72
C ARG A 90 14.50 -8.48 14.77
N ALA A 91 14.18 -9.02 15.94
CA ALA A 91 13.86 -10.45 16.06
C ALA A 91 12.59 -10.83 15.27
N GLY A 92 11.60 -9.94 15.18
CA GLY A 92 10.42 -10.17 14.34
C GLY A 92 10.74 -10.24 12.85
N PHE A 93 11.58 -9.31 12.36
CA PHE A 93 11.96 -9.24 10.94
C PHE A 93 12.92 -10.35 10.52
N TYR A 94 13.98 -10.60 11.30
CA TYR A 94 14.98 -11.62 10.97
C TYR A 94 14.63 -13.01 11.53
N GLY A 95 13.50 -13.14 12.23
CA GLY A 95 13.01 -14.42 12.75
C GLY A 95 12.45 -15.32 11.65
N ASP A 96 12.45 -16.63 11.92
CA ASP A 96 11.89 -17.68 11.05
C ASP A 96 12.45 -17.73 9.61
N ASP A 97 13.63 -17.15 9.39
CA ASP A 97 14.26 -16.98 8.08
C ASP A 97 13.36 -16.26 7.06
N ARG A 98 12.53 -15.30 7.48
CA ARG A 98 11.78 -14.43 6.54
C ARG A 98 12.75 -13.55 5.77
N PHE A 99 13.61 -12.87 6.50
CA PHE A 99 14.67 -12.04 5.97
C PHE A 99 16.02 -12.51 6.49
N VAL A 100 17.02 -12.51 5.61
CA VAL A 100 18.43 -12.75 5.94
C VAL A 100 19.25 -11.48 5.74
N ARG A 101 20.35 -11.35 6.47
CA ARG A 101 21.26 -10.19 6.37
C ARG A 101 22.22 -10.28 5.19
N GLU A 102 22.56 -11.49 4.77
CA GLU A 102 23.52 -11.75 3.71
C GLU A 102 22.84 -12.53 2.58
N ALA A 103 23.08 -12.08 1.34
CA ALA A 103 22.54 -12.72 0.16
C ALA A 103 23.21 -14.08 -0.07
N SER A 104 22.41 -15.11 -0.30
CA SER A 104 22.87 -16.40 -0.85
C SER A 104 22.51 -16.51 -2.33
N GLY A 105 22.63 -15.41 -3.11
CA GLY A 105 22.25 -15.39 -4.53
C GLY A 105 21.93 -13.99 -5.07
N PRO A 106 21.41 -13.90 -6.32
CA PRO A 106 21.06 -12.65 -7.00
C PRO A 106 19.69 -12.12 -6.54
N GLN A 107 19.51 -11.90 -5.24
CA GLN A 107 18.26 -11.36 -4.68
C GLN A 107 18.32 -9.83 -4.62
N LEU A 108 17.16 -9.18 -4.72
CA LEU A 108 17.04 -7.73 -4.59
C LEU A 108 17.36 -7.33 -3.14
N PRO A 109 18.44 -6.57 -2.87
CA PRO A 109 18.72 -6.12 -1.52
C PRO A 109 17.68 -5.09 -1.10
N CYS A 110 17.08 -5.30 0.06
CA CYS A 110 16.15 -4.36 0.67
C CYS A 110 16.80 -3.64 1.85
N GLN A 111 16.46 -2.36 2.00
CA GLN A 111 16.71 -1.57 3.20
C GLN A 111 15.38 -1.30 3.91
N GLY A 112 15.33 -1.60 5.20
CA GLY A 112 14.13 -1.46 6.01
C GLY A 112 14.20 -0.32 7.01
N ALA A 113 13.04 0.25 7.30
CA ALA A 113 12.81 1.10 8.46
C ALA A 113 11.56 0.62 9.20
N ALA A 114 11.66 0.41 10.50
CA ALA A 114 10.53 0.09 11.37
C ALA A 114 10.39 1.16 12.46
N ARG A 115 9.17 1.63 12.66
CA ARG A 115 8.79 2.59 13.70
C ARG A 115 7.79 1.91 14.61
N VAL A 116 7.88 2.21 15.89
CA VAL A 116 6.97 1.66 16.89
C VAL A 116 6.54 2.73 17.88
N ALA A 117 5.28 2.67 18.27
CA ALA A 117 4.73 3.45 19.37
C ALA A 117 3.90 2.53 20.27
N TYR A 118 3.94 2.75 21.57
CA TYR A 118 3.17 1.97 22.54
C TYR A 118 2.70 2.85 23.70
N VAL A 119 1.62 2.42 24.34
CA VAL A 119 1.03 3.15 25.47
C VAL A 119 0.22 2.20 26.35
N LEU A 120 0.24 2.45 27.67
CA LEU A 120 -0.71 1.88 28.61
C LEU A 120 -1.86 2.87 28.81
N VAL A 121 -3.09 2.39 28.74
CA VAL A 121 -4.31 3.19 28.80
C VAL A 121 -5.16 2.76 29.98
N LYS A 122 -5.52 3.72 30.82
CA LYS A 122 -6.45 3.53 31.94
C LYS A 122 -7.52 4.60 31.86
N ASN A 123 -8.80 4.21 31.95
CA ASN A 123 -9.93 5.14 31.84
C ASN A 123 -9.85 6.05 30.58
N ARG A 124 -9.45 5.48 29.44
CA ARG A 124 -9.27 6.18 28.15
C ARG A 124 -8.19 7.27 28.14
N ALA A 125 -7.33 7.32 29.15
CA ALA A 125 -6.18 8.22 29.19
C ALA A 125 -4.86 7.42 29.22
N PRO A 126 -3.79 7.91 28.56
CA PRO A 126 -2.46 7.37 28.76
C PRO A 126 -2.04 7.43 30.22
N ASP A 127 -1.64 6.29 30.79
CA ASP A 127 -1.12 6.18 32.15
C ASP A 127 0.03 5.16 32.16
N PRO A 128 1.29 5.61 32.10
CA PRO A 128 2.44 4.71 32.04
C PRO A 128 2.67 3.94 33.34
N THR A 129 1.95 4.29 34.41
CA THR A 129 2.04 3.66 35.73
C THR A 129 0.82 2.79 36.06
N ALA A 130 -0.10 2.62 35.12
CA ALA A 130 -1.29 1.81 35.32
C ALA A 130 -0.90 0.36 35.64
N GLU A 131 -1.47 -0.18 36.71
CA GLU A 131 -1.35 -1.60 37.09
C GLU A 131 -2.40 -2.49 36.42
N VAL A 132 -3.46 -1.88 35.89
CA VAL A 132 -4.55 -2.53 35.14
C VAL A 132 -5.08 -1.57 34.09
N GLY A 133 -5.39 -2.08 32.89
CA GLY A 133 -5.87 -1.29 31.77
C GLY A 133 -5.71 -1.99 30.43
N ASP A 134 -5.57 -1.22 29.35
CA ASP A 134 -5.28 -1.71 28.00
C ASP A 134 -3.87 -1.29 27.57
N ALA A 135 -3.09 -2.23 27.08
CA ALA A 135 -1.85 -1.97 26.36
C ALA A 135 -2.16 -1.83 24.88
N ARG A 136 -1.58 -0.83 24.22
CA ARG A 136 -1.72 -0.60 22.78
C ARG A 136 -0.35 -0.47 22.14
N VAL A 137 -0.19 -1.08 20.97
CA VAL A 137 1.05 -1.03 20.19
C VAL A 137 0.72 -0.76 18.73
N LEU A 138 1.47 0.13 18.10
CA LEU A 138 1.46 0.41 16.66
C LEU A 138 2.86 0.13 16.11
N VAL A 139 2.93 -0.64 15.03
CA VAL A 139 4.15 -0.88 14.26
C VAL A 139 3.92 -0.41 12.82
N GLU A 140 4.76 0.50 12.37
CA GLU A 140 4.87 0.86 10.96
C GLU A 140 6.19 0.37 10.41
N ALA A 141 6.18 -0.15 9.20
CA ALA A 141 7.41 -0.54 8.53
C ALA A 141 7.38 -0.23 7.05
N GLU A 142 8.56 0.05 6.52
CA GLU A 142 8.82 0.34 5.12
C GLU A 142 10.04 -0.45 4.66
N LEU A 143 9.95 -1.10 3.50
CA LEU A 143 11.10 -1.66 2.79
C LEU A 143 11.33 -0.90 1.50
N LYS A 144 12.59 -0.61 1.20
CA LYS A 144 13.04 -0.10 -0.10
C LYS A 144 13.94 -1.15 -0.74
N CYS A 145 13.48 -1.75 -1.82
CA CYS A 145 14.23 -2.79 -2.52
C CYS A 145 14.73 -2.23 -3.85
N ASP A 146 16.00 -2.49 -4.16
CA ASP A 146 16.61 -2.08 -5.42
C ASP A 146 16.18 -3.04 -6.53
N ALA A 147 15.37 -2.58 -7.49
CA ALA A 147 14.86 -3.37 -8.61
C ALA A 147 15.68 -3.14 -9.91
N GLY A 148 16.94 -2.70 -9.80
CA GLY A 148 17.83 -2.37 -10.91
C GLY A 148 18.33 -0.93 -10.89
N GLU A 149 18.99 -0.48 -11.97
CA GLU A 149 19.78 0.77 -12.00
C GLU A 149 18.98 2.07 -11.72
N LYS A 150 17.64 2.06 -11.85
CA LYS A 150 16.83 3.29 -11.76
C LYS A 150 15.55 3.18 -10.95
N GLU A 151 15.14 1.99 -10.54
CA GLU A 151 13.85 1.78 -9.88
C GLU A 151 14.03 1.27 -8.45
N LYS A 152 13.49 2.02 -7.49
CA LYS A 152 13.43 1.62 -6.09
C LYS A 152 11.97 1.33 -5.75
N LEU A 153 11.67 0.08 -5.45
CA LEU A 153 10.35 -0.33 -5.00
C LEU A 153 10.21 -0.01 -3.52
N THR A 154 9.08 0.57 -3.13
CA THR A 154 8.79 0.90 -1.73
C THR A 154 7.55 0.16 -1.26
N PHE A 155 7.74 -0.70 -0.27
CA PHE A 155 6.70 -1.52 0.36
C PHE A 155 6.41 -0.98 1.75
N ARG A 156 5.15 -0.96 2.17
CA ARG A 156 4.75 -0.37 3.46
C ARG A 156 3.71 -1.22 4.15
N VAL A 157 3.73 -1.16 5.48
CA VAL A 157 2.70 -1.73 6.34
C VAL A 157 2.55 -0.87 7.60
N SER A 158 1.32 -0.73 8.08
CA SER A 158 0.98 -0.12 9.36
C SER A 158 -0.01 -1.04 10.08
N LEU A 159 0.38 -1.55 11.24
CA LEU A 159 -0.40 -2.51 12.02
C LEU A 159 -0.49 -2.03 13.47
N ASP A 160 -1.68 -2.07 14.05
CA ASP A 160 -1.89 -1.84 15.48
C ASP A 160 -2.60 -3.02 16.14
N ASP A 161 -2.42 -3.13 17.46
CA ASP A 161 -3.10 -4.12 18.28
C ASP A 161 -3.23 -3.61 19.72
N SER A 162 -4.16 -4.21 20.47
CA SER A 162 -4.38 -3.91 21.87
C SER A 162 -4.80 -5.12 22.67
N ALA A 163 -4.42 -5.16 23.94
CA ALA A 163 -4.83 -6.19 24.87
C ALA A 163 -4.98 -5.63 26.28
N ALA A 164 -5.95 -6.16 27.03
CA ALA A 164 -6.05 -5.91 28.45
C ALA A 164 -4.84 -6.47 29.20
N PHE A 165 -4.46 -5.82 30.29
CA PHE A 165 -3.40 -6.24 31.20
C PHE A 165 -3.79 -5.97 32.65
N GLY A 166 -3.12 -6.65 33.59
CA GLY A 166 -3.32 -6.47 35.02
C GLY A 166 -4.58 -7.12 35.59
N GLY A 167 -4.59 -7.34 36.91
CA GLY A 167 -5.60 -8.15 37.58
C GLY A 167 -5.14 -9.59 37.85
N ASP A 168 -5.98 -10.36 38.54
CA ASP A 168 -5.59 -11.66 39.06
C ASP A 168 -5.24 -12.65 37.93
N GLY A 169 -3.96 -13.02 37.85
CA GLY A 169 -3.43 -13.97 36.87
C GLY A 169 -3.17 -13.39 35.47
N GLN A 170 -3.34 -12.08 35.28
CA GLN A 170 -3.00 -11.43 34.01
C GLN A 170 -1.54 -10.96 33.98
N GLU A 171 -1.01 -10.85 32.77
CA GLU A 171 0.31 -10.29 32.49
C GLU A 171 0.35 -8.80 32.87
N ASP A 172 1.50 -8.30 33.31
CA ASP A 172 1.69 -6.87 33.57
C ASP A 172 1.70 -6.04 32.27
N GLY A 173 1.54 -4.73 32.38
CA GLY A 173 1.50 -3.82 31.23
C GLY A 173 2.73 -3.89 30.33
N PRO A 174 3.97 -3.71 30.86
CA PRO A 174 5.20 -3.85 30.09
C PRO A 174 5.35 -5.18 29.35
N SER A 175 5.07 -6.30 30.00
CA SER A 175 5.14 -7.63 29.40
C SER A 175 4.08 -7.82 28.30
N THR A 176 2.87 -7.30 28.52
CA THR A 176 1.80 -7.25 27.51
C THR A 176 2.22 -6.44 26.28
N ILE A 177 2.85 -5.27 26.46
CA ILE A 177 3.41 -4.46 25.36
C ILE A 177 4.47 -5.25 24.59
N GLU A 178 5.40 -5.90 25.28
CA GLU A 178 6.44 -6.70 24.63
C GLU A 178 5.84 -7.81 23.76
N ARG A 179 4.86 -8.54 24.29
CA ARG A 179 4.16 -9.61 23.56
C ARG A 179 3.44 -9.08 22.32
N LEU A 180 2.68 -8.00 22.45
CA LEU A 180 2.00 -7.35 21.31
C LEU A 180 3.01 -6.87 20.26
N MET A 181 4.11 -6.27 20.70
CA MET A 181 5.17 -5.78 19.81
C MET A 181 5.85 -6.91 19.04
N LYS A 182 6.15 -8.04 19.69
CA LYS A 182 6.68 -9.24 19.02
C LYS A 182 5.72 -9.75 17.95
N ALA A 183 4.44 -9.87 18.29
CA ALA A 183 3.40 -10.34 17.37
C ALA A 183 3.23 -9.40 16.17
N LEU A 184 3.17 -8.09 16.40
CA LEU A 184 3.07 -7.08 15.34
C LEU A 184 4.32 -7.03 14.46
N ALA A 185 5.51 -7.13 15.04
CA ALA A 185 6.75 -7.17 14.27
C ALA A 185 6.82 -8.38 13.33
N GLY A 186 6.45 -9.56 13.83
CA GLY A 186 6.37 -10.78 13.01
C GLY A 186 5.35 -10.64 11.87
N ARG A 187 4.14 -10.16 12.16
CA ARG A 187 3.11 -9.90 11.13
C ARG A 187 3.57 -8.87 10.11
N ALA A 188 4.17 -7.77 10.54
CA ALA A 188 4.69 -6.74 9.64
C ALA A 188 5.76 -7.33 8.70
N ALA A 189 6.64 -8.17 9.23
CA ALA A 189 7.64 -8.88 8.43
C ALA A 189 6.99 -9.86 7.44
N ASP A 190 6.02 -10.68 7.86
CA ASP A 190 5.29 -11.61 6.98
C ASP A 190 4.61 -10.87 5.81
N VAL A 191 3.96 -9.74 6.12
CA VAL A 191 3.28 -8.91 5.13
C VAL A 191 4.26 -8.32 4.12
N LEU A 192 5.33 -7.68 4.61
CA LEU A 192 6.31 -7.05 3.74
C LEU A 192 7.06 -8.09 2.91
N HIS A 193 7.37 -9.26 3.49
CA HIS A 193 7.93 -10.38 2.77
C HIS A 193 6.97 -10.86 1.67
N GLY A 194 5.68 -11.03 1.98
CA GLY A 194 4.65 -11.39 1.02
C GLY A 194 4.52 -10.39 -0.13
N GLN A 195 4.57 -9.08 0.18
CA GLN A 195 4.55 -8.01 -0.82
C GLN A 195 5.76 -8.11 -1.76
N VAL A 196 6.99 -8.11 -1.21
CA VAL A 196 8.22 -8.18 -2.03
C VAL A 196 8.23 -9.45 -2.87
N ARG A 197 7.80 -10.58 -2.30
CA ARG A 197 7.79 -11.87 -3.01
C ARG A 197 6.88 -11.87 -4.24
N MET A 198 5.79 -11.11 -4.29
CA MET A 198 4.91 -11.12 -5.47
C MET A 198 5.65 -10.78 -6.77
N ARG A 199 6.71 -9.96 -6.70
CA ARG A 199 7.59 -9.62 -7.84
C ARG A 199 8.31 -10.84 -8.42
N GLU A 200 8.70 -11.78 -7.56
CA GLU A 200 9.41 -13.01 -7.95
C GLU A 200 8.49 -14.25 -7.97
N ALA A 201 7.22 -14.09 -7.57
CA ALA A 201 6.24 -15.17 -7.53
C ALA A 201 5.97 -15.69 -8.94
N THR A 202 5.63 -16.97 -9.04
CA THR A 202 5.13 -17.57 -10.28
C THR A 202 3.72 -17.06 -10.60
N ASP A 203 3.29 -17.18 -11.85
CA ASP A 203 1.94 -16.76 -12.25
C ASP A 203 0.85 -17.50 -11.47
N ALA A 204 1.07 -18.77 -11.14
CA ALA A 204 0.15 -19.56 -10.31
C ALA A 204 0.03 -18.99 -8.89
N GLU A 205 1.13 -18.56 -8.29
CA GLU A 205 1.13 -17.94 -6.95
C GLU A 205 0.48 -16.55 -6.97
N VAL A 206 0.69 -15.76 -8.03
CA VAL A 206 0.01 -14.47 -8.20
C VAL A 206 -1.51 -14.67 -8.31
N LEU A 207 -1.95 -15.63 -9.12
CA LEU A 207 -3.37 -15.96 -9.29
C LEU A 207 -4.01 -16.52 -8.01
N ASP A 208 -3.27 -17.35 -7.26
CA ASP A 208 -3.72 -17.83 -5.95
C ASP A 208 -3.87 -16.66 -4.98
N ALA A 209 -2.85 -15.81 -4.85
CA ALA A 209 -2.87 -14.66 -3.96
C ALA A 209 -4.04 -13.71 -4.22
N LEU A 210 -4.39 -13.46 -5.49
CA LEU A 210 -5.56 -12.66 -5.88
C LEU A 210 -6.90 -13.23 -5.36
N SER A 211 -6.96 -14.53 -5.12
CA SER A 211 -8.18 -15.24 -4.72
C SER A 211 -8.22 -15.59 -3.23
N THR A 212 -7.06 -15.79 -2.60
CA THR A 212 -6.93 -16.33 -1.24
C THR A 212 -6.41 -15.32 -0.22
N SER A 213 -5.64 -14.31 -0.66
CA SER A 213 -5.06 -13.33 0.27
C SER A 213 -6.13 -12.39 0.80
N THR A 214 -6.06 -12.10 2.09
CA THR A 214 -6.88 -11.06 2.74
C THR A 214 -6.09 -9.78 2.97
N HIS A 215 -4.76 -9.80 2.79
CA HIS A 215 -3.92 -8.66 3.12
C HIS A 215 -3.86 -7.64 1.96
N GLU A 216 -4.15 -6.38 2.27
CA GLU A 216 -4.25 -5.28 1.29
C GLU A 216 -3.02 -5.18 0.39
N GLY A 217 -1.83 -5.06 0.98
CA GLY A 217 -0.59 -4.91 0.21
C GLY A 217 -0.24 -6.13 -0.66
N ILE A 218 -0.53 -7.35 -0.21
CA ILE A 218 -0.27 -8.56 -1.02
C ILE A 218 -1.22 -8.60 -2.22
N LEU A 219 -2.51 -8.31 -2.00
CA LEU A 219 -3.49 -8.22 -3.09
C LEU A 219 -3.15 -7.12 -4.09
N ALA A 220 -2.76 -5.94 -3.60
CA ALA A 220 -2.37 -4.81 -4.42
C ALA A 220 -1.15 -5.14 -5.31
N GLU A 221 -0.16 -5.84 -4.74
CA GLU A 221 1.02 -6.26 -5.50
C GLU A 221 0.69 -7.38 -6.48
N ALA A 222 -0.06 -8.41 -6.06
CA ALA A 222 -0.52 -9.48 -6.95
C ALA A 222 -1.35 -8.94 -8.12
N ALA A 223 -2.17 -7.92 -7.90
CA ALA A 223 -2.91 -7.25 -8.97
C ALA A 223 -1.98 -6.54 -9.95
N SER A 224 -0.98 -5.81 -9.44
CA SER A 224 0.02 -5.13 -10.27
C SER A 224 0.78 -6.13 -11.14
N GLU A 225 1.28 -7.21 -10.54
CA GLU A 225 1.99 -8.29 -11.24
C GLU A 225 1.13 -8.96 -12.30
N ALA A 226 -0.14 -9.25 -12.00
CA ALA A 226 -1.06 -9.84 -12.98
C ALA A 226 -1.25 -8.95 -14.22
N GLY A 227 -1.36 -7.63 -14.02
CA GLY A 227 -1.49 -6.66 -15.12
C GLY A 227 -0.21 -6.48 -15.93
N GLU A 228 0.94 -6.41 -15.26
CA GLU A 228 2.26 -6.26 -15.90
C GLU A 228 2.60 -7.49 -16.76
N ARG A 229 2.32 -8.69 -16.25
CA ARG A 229 2.57 -9.97 -16.92
C ARG A 229 1.49 -10.41 -17.89
N LYS A 230 0.41 -9.63 -18.01
CA LYS A 230 -0.74 -9.92 -18.89
C LYS A 230 -1.43 -11.27 -18.58
N LEU A 231 -1.63 -11.58 -17.30
CA LEU A 231 -2.29 -12.83 -16.89
C LEU A 231 -3.80 -12.75 -17.14
N GLU A 232 -4.28 -13.21 -18.30
CA GLU A 232 -5.71 -13.22 -18.64
C GLU A 232 -6.58 -13.97 -17.62
N ALA A 233 -6.03 -15.04 -17.02
CA ALA A 233 -6.69 -15.79 -15.96
C ALA A 233 -7.00 -14.95 -14.70
N ALA A 234 -6.37 -13.78 -14.55
CA ALA A 234 -6.63 -12.85 -13.45
C ALA A 234 -7.87 -11.97 -13.68
N LEU A 235 -8.49 -11.97 -14.86
CA LEU A 235 -9.63 -11.11 -15.16
C LEU A 235 -10.78 -11.26 -14.14
N PRO A 236 -11.29 -12.47 -13.81
CA PRO A 236 -12.37 -12.60 -12.83
C PRO A 236 -12.03 -12.07 -11.41
N PRO A 237 -10.90 -12.44 -10.79
CA PRO A 237 -10.57 -11.89 -9.47
C PRO A 237 -10.27 -10.39 -9.52
N LEU A 238 -9.62 -9.86 -10.58
CA LEU A 238 -9.38 -8.42 -10.72
C LEU A 238 -10.68 -7.63 -10.84
N VAL A 239 -11.64 -8.11 -11.64
CA VAL A 239 -12.99 -7.51 -11.73
C VAL A 239 -13.63 -7.43 -10.35
N LYS A 240 -13.58 -8.50 -9.55
CA LYS A 240 -14.10 -8.49 -8.17
C LYS A 240 -13.37 -7.45 -7.29
N LEU A 241 -12.05 -7.37 -7.39
CA LEU A 241 -11.23 -6.47 -6.56
C LEU A 241 -11.40 -4.99 -6.90
N THR A 242 -11.93 -4.62 -8.07
CA THR A 242 -12.28 -3.22 -8.37
C THR A 242 -13.34 -2.65 -7.42
N ALA A 243 -14.16 -3.51 -6.83
CA ALA A 243 -15.18 -3.15 -5.84
C ALA A 243 -14.69 -3.29 -4.39
N ASP A 244 -13.40 -3.56 -4.17
CA ASP A 244 -12.83 -3.67 -2.82
C ASP A 244 -12.94 -2.34 -2.07
N GLY A 245 -13.30 -2.42 -0.79
CA GLY A 245 -13.45 -1.26 0.09
C GLY A 245 -12.12 -0.57 0.39
N ARG A 246 -10.99 -1.23 0.15
CA ARG A 246 -9.65 -0.68 0.32
C ARG A 246 -9.19 -0.05 -0.97
N ASP A 247 -8.90 1.24 -0.91
CA ASP A 247 -8.70 2.03 -2.11
C ASP A 247 -7.49 1.56 -2.92
N LEU A 248 -6.38 1.22 -2.26
CA LEU A 248 -5.17 0.77 -2.93
C LEU A 248 -5.42 -0.51 -3.75
N VAL A 249 -6.14 -1.49 -3.21
CA VAL A 249 -6.44 -2.76 -3.89
C VAL A 249 -7.28 -2.51 -5.13
N ALA A 250 -8.36 -1.75 -5.00
CA ALA A 250 -9.24 -1.43 -6.12
C ALA A 250 -8.52 -0.61 -7.20
N ILE A 251 -7.68 0.36 -6.81
CA ILE A 251 -6.84 1.14 -7.74
C ILE A 251 -5.90 0.22 -8.51
N ARG A 252 -5.16 -0.67 -7.83
CA ARG A 252 -4.25 -1.61 -8.51
C ARG A 252 -4.99 -2.60 -9.41
N ALA A 253 -6.14 -3.09 -8.99
CA ALA A 253 -6.98 -3.95 -9.80
C ALA A 253 -7.47 -3.24 -11.08
N GLY A 254 -7.96 -2.00 -10.97
CA GLY A 254 -8.39 -1.20 -12.12
C GLY A 254 -7.26 -0.93 -13.11
N ALA A 255 -6.06 -0.58 -12.60
CA ALA A 255 -4.88 -0.39 -13.43
C ALA A 255 -4.47 -1.68 -14.15
N ALA A 256 -4.50 -2.82 -13.45
CA ALA A 256 -4.20 -4.13 -14.03
C ALA A 256 -5.18 -4.52 -15.15
N LEU A 257 -6.47 -4.24 -14.98
CA LEU A 257 -7.48 -4.44 -16.04
C LEU A 257 -7.20 -3.58 -17.28
N GLY A 258 -6.80 -2.31 -17.09
CA GLY A 258 -6.38 -1.44 -18.19
C GLY A 258 -5.15 -1.98 -18.94
N LEU A 259 -4.20 -2.55 -18.20
CA LEU A 259 -3.03 -3.23 -18.78
C LEU A 259 -3.41 -4.49 -19.56
N LEU A 260 -4.38 -5.28 -19.10
CA LEU A 260 -4.86 -6.49 -19.78
C LEU A 260 -5.65 -6.17 -21.05
N ARG A 261 -6.24 -4.98 -21.15
CA ARG A 261 -6.97 -4.50 -22.33
C ARG A 261 -8.13 -5.41 -22.79
N SER A 262 -8.70 -6.20 -21.86
CA SER A 262 -9.89 -7.01 -22.18
C SER A 262 -11.09 -6.11 -22.46
N ARG A 263 -11.80 -6.42 -23.56
CA ARG A 263 -13.04 -5.73 -23.97
C ARG A 263 -14.30 -6.42 -23.44
N ASP A 264 -14.14 -7.35 -22.50
CA ASP A 264 -15.27 -8.00 -21.85
C ASP A 264 -16.16 -6.96 -21.17
N GLU A 265 -17.47 -7.07 -21.37
CA GLU A 265 -18.41 -6.09 -20.84
C GLU A 265 -18.41 -6.05 -19.31
N ASP A 266 -18.06 -7.16 -18.63
CA ASP A 266 -17.86 -7.20 -17.18
C ASP A 266 -16.69 -6.32 -16.72
N VAL A 267 -15.57 -6.33 -17.45
CA VAL A 267 -14.40 -5.48 -17.17
C VAL A 267 -14.76 -4.01 -17.35
N ILE A 268 -15.41 -3.69 -18.46
CA ILE A 268 -15.83 -2.31 -18.77
C ILE A 268 -16.82 -1.80 -17.71
N ARG A 269 -17.81 -2.61 -17.30
CA ARG A 269 -18.76 -2.25 -16.24
C ARG A 269 -18.09 -2.05 -14.89
N ALA A 270 -17.14 -2.93 -14.52
CA ALA A 270 -16.41 -2.82 -13.27
C ALA A 270 -15.61 -1.52 -13.19
N LEU A 271 -14.87 -1.18 -14.26
CA LEU A 271 -14.15 0.09 -14.36
C LEU A 271 -15.10 1.29 -14.36
N ALA A 272 -16.22 1.23 -15.07
CA ALA A 272 -17.22 2.28 -15.01
C ALA A 272 -17.73 2.50 -13.58
N HIS A 273 -17.95 1.42 -12.82
CA HIS A 273 -18.39 1.53 -11.43
C HIS A 273 -17.35 2.20 -10.51
N MET A 274 -16.06 1.99 -10.77
CA MET A 274 -14.96 2.65 -10.03
C MET A 274 -14.96 4.18 -10.18
N THR A 275 -15.67 4.75 -11.15
CA THR A 275 -15.81 6.21 -11.33
C THR A 275 -16.86 6.84 -10.41
N ASN A 276 -17.42 6.07 -9.47
CA ASN A 276 -18.36 6.55 -8.45
C ASN A 276 -17.66 6.78 -7.10
N GLY A 277 -18.34 7.49 -6.19
CA GLY A 277 -17.85 7.71 -4.83
C GLY A 277 -16.82 8.84 -4.72
N PRO A 278 -16.18 9.00 -3.55
CA PRO A 278 -15.39 10.20 -3.23
C PRO A 278 -13.91 10.13 -3.65
N ASN A 279 -13.38 8.97 -4.01
CA ASN A 279 -11.95 8.81 -4.30
C ASN A 279 -11.66 9.15 -5.78
N GLU A 280 -11.08 10.33 -6.01
CA GLU A 280 -10.76 10.81 -7.36
C GLU A 280 -9.63 10.02 -8.04
N GLU A 281 -8.73 9.40 -7.27
CA GLU A 281 -7.66 8.56 -7.82
C GLU A 281 -8.23 7.27 -8.43
N LYS A 282 -9.23 6.66 -7.77
CA LYS A 282 -10.01 5.54 -8.36
C LYS A 282 -10.64 5.93 -9.68
N HIS A 283 -11.22 7.13 -9.76
CA HIS A 283 -11.86 7.63 -10.98
C HIS A 283 -10.84 7.81 -12.10
N LEU A 284 -9.70 8.43 -11.78
CA LEU A 284 -8.62 8.66 -12.72
C LEU A 284 -8.10 7.35 -13.32
N VAL A 285 -7.82 6.36 -12.47
CA VAL A 285 -7.35 5.05 -12.94
C VAL A 285 -8.38 4.36 -13.81
N ALA A 286 -9.66 4.39 -13.43
CA ALA A 286 -10.72 3.80 -14.22
C ALA A 286 -10.88 4.45 -15.61
N ILE A 287 -10.83 5.78 -15.68
CA ILE A 287 -10.91 6.52 -16.94
C ILE A 287 -9.72 6.19 -17.85
N ASN A 288 -8.51 6.15 -17.29
CA ASN A 288 -7.31 5.78 -18.06
C ASN A 288 -7.38 4.33 -18.55
N ALA A 289 -7.77 3.39 -17.69
CA ALA A 289 -7.93 1.98 -18.04
C ALA A 289 -8.98 1.76 -19.15
N LEU A 290 -10.12 2.46 -19.08
CA LEU A 290 -11.11 2.45 -20.16
C LEU A 290 -10.54 3.04 -21.47
N GLY A 291 -9.71 4.08 -21.37
CA GLY A 291 -8.97 4.65 -22.49
C GLY A 291 -7.99 3.67 -23.12
N ASP A 292 -7.31 2.86 -22.32
CA ASP A 292 -6.34 1.84 -22.78
C ASP A 292 -7.02 0.61 -23.40
N ILE A 293 -8.18 0.20 -22.88
CA ILE A 293 -9.00 -0.90 -23.42
C ILE A 293 -9.61 -0.50 -24.78
N GLY A 294 -10.18 0.71 -24.85
CA GLY A 294 -10.86 1.21 -26.03
C GLY A 294 -12.09 0.39 -26.46
N GLY A 295 -12.48 0.54 -27.73
CA GLY A 295 -13.69 -0.10 -28.28
C GLY A 295 -14.99 0.64 -27.92
N ASP A 296 -16.06 0.30 -28.63
CA ASP A 296 -17.31 1.07 -28.63
C ASP A 296 -17.97 1.18 -27.24
N SER A 297 -17.91 0.11 -26.44
CA SER A 297 -18.43 0.13 -25.07
C SER A 297 -17.64 1.10 -24.17
N ALA A 298 -16.30 1.03 -24.17
CA ALA A 298 -15.48 1.93 -23.37
C ALA A 298 -15.63 3.40 -23.82
N VAL A 299 -15.66 3.66 -25.14
CA VAL A 299 -15.90 5.00 -25.70
C VAL A 299 -17.25 5.56 -25.26
N ARG A 300 -18.32 4.75 -25.27
CA ARG A 300 -19.64 5.18 -24.76
C ARG A 300 -19.58 5.60 -23.30
N TYR A 301 -18.92 4.83 -22.44
CA TYR A 301 -18.77 5.19 -21.03
C TYR A 301 -17.94 6.47 -20.84
N LEU A 302 -16.81 6.58 -21.55
CA LEU A 302 -15.97 7.78 -21.49
C LEU A 302 -16.72 9.04 -21.94
N ARG A 303 -17.58 8.97 -22.97
CA ARG A 303 -18.45 10.08 -23.37
C ARG A 303 -19.43 10.48 -22.26
N SER A 304 -20.07 9.50 -21.61
CA SER A 304 -20.94 9.77 -20.46
C SER A 304 -20.22 10.51 -19.34
N ILE A 305 -18.95 10.17 -19.06
CA ILE A 305 -18.13 10.86 -18.06
C ILE A 305 -17.79 12.27 -18.53
N ALA A 306 -17.35 12.43 -19.78
CA ALA A 306 -16.99 13.71 -20.39
C ALA A 306 -18.13 14.75 -20.38
N GLU A 307 -19.37 14.29 -20.43
CA GLU A 307 -20.58 15.12 -20.45
C GLU A 307 -21.13 15.38 -19.04
N GLY A 308 -21.17 14.35 -18.18
CA GLY A 308 -21.98 14.37 -16.96
C GLY A 308 -21.22 14.34 -15.64
N HIS A 309 -19.90 14.07 -15.62
CA HIS A 309 -19.19 13.89 -14.36
C HIS A 309 -19.09 15.22 -13.56
N PRO A 310 -19.34 15.25 -12.24
CA PRO A 310 -19.34 16.49 -11.46
C PRO A 310 -17.98 17.19 -11.43
N ASN A 311 -16.89 16.43 -11.34
CA ASN A 311 -15.53 16.97 -11.34
C ASN A 311 -15.10 17.38 -12.78
N PRO A 312 -14.78 18.68 -13.03
CA PRO A 312 -14.37 19.17 -14.35
C PRO A 312 -13.07 18.55 -14.87
N ALA A 313 -12.08 18.29 -14.01
CA ALA A 313 -10.81 17.70 -14.43
C ALA A 313 -11.01 16.28 -14.97
N LEU A 314 -11.89 15.50 -14.34
CA LEU A 314 -12.23 14.16 -14.82
C LEU A 314 -13.01 14.18 -16.14
N ARG A 315 -13.86 15.20 -16.36
CA ARG A 315 -14.49 15.42 -17.68
C ARG A 315 -13.45 15.66 -18.78
N ASP A 316 -12.46 16.51 -18.51
CA ASP A 316 -11.43 16.85 -19.50
C ASP A 316 -10.51 15.65 -19.80
N ILE A 317 -10.19 14.84 -18.80
CA ILE A 317 -9.42 13.59 -18.99
C ILE A 317 -10.22 12.60 -19.85
N ALA A 318 -11.52 12.43 -19.58
CA ALA A 318 -12.38 11.57 -20.37
C ALA A 318 -12.51 12.05 -21.82
N ARG A 319 -12.63 13.36 -22.07
CA ARG A 319 -12.64 13.93 -23.44
C ARG A 319 -11.36 13.60 -24.20
N ARG A 320 -10.19 13.79 -23.57
CA ARG A 320 -8.91 13.43 -24.17
C ARG A 320 -8.82 11.93 -24.47
N ALA A 321 -9.31 11.08 -23.57
CA ALA A 321 -9.36 9.64 -23.81
C ALA A 321 -10.26 9.29 -25.02
N VAL A 322 -11.44 9.91 -25.14
CA VAL A 322 -12.31 9.75 -26.32
C VAL A 322 -11.61 10.22 -27.60
N ALA A 323 -11.02 11.41 -27.58
CA ALA A 323 -10.37 11.99 -28.75
C ALA A 323 -9.22 11.12 -29.28
N ARG A 324 -8.38 10.58 -28.37
CA ARG A 324 -7.35 9.59 -28.71
C ARG A 324 -7.92 8.32 -29.35
N LEU A 325 -9.08 7.86 -28.89
CA LEU A 325 -9.72 6.63 -29.39
C LEU A 325 -10.48 6.82 -30.72
N THR A 326 -10.95 8.03 -31.02
CA THR A 326 -11.70 8.33 -32.25
C THR A 326 -10.85 8.99 -33.35
N GLY A 327 -9.61 9.36 -33.06
CA GLY A 327 -8.73 10.07 -34.00
C GLY A 327 -9.02 11.57 -34.09
N ASP A 328 -9.82 12.10 -33.17
CA ASP A 328 -10.16 13.53 -33.08
C ASP A 328 -9.21 14.28 -32.11
N ASP A 329 -8.03 13.73 -31.80
CA ASP A 329 -7.12 14.27 -30.80
C ASP A 329 -6.55 15.63 -31.26
N PRO A 330 -6.93 16.76 -30.62
CA PRO A 330 -6.47 18.08 -31.01
C PRO A 330 -4.97 18.30 -30.74
N ASP A 331 -4.36 17.44 -29.92
CA ASP A 331 -2.92 17.48 -29.57
C ASP A 331 -2.11 16.41 -30.31
N ALA A 332 -2.71 15.67 -31.24
CA ALA A 332 -1.96 14.76 -32.10
C ALA A 332 -0.90 15.56 -32.87
N VAL A 333 0.36 15.41 -32.48
CA VAL A 333 1.50 15.87 -33.27
C VAL A 333 1.41 15.13 -34.60
N VAL A 334 0.91 15.80 -35.63
CA VAL A 334 0.97 15.31 -37.01
C VAL A 334 2.45 15.06 -37.28
N ALA A 335 2.84 13.79 -37.34
CA ALA A 335 4.18 13.44 -37.78
C ALA A 335 4.40 14.14 -39.13
N PRO A 336 5.50 14.88 -39.34
CA PRO A 336 5.76 15.51 -40.62
C PRO A 336 5.68 14.43 -41.69
N GLU A 337 4.84 14.64 -42.71
CA GLU A 337 4.79 13.75 -43.88
C GLU A 337 6.23 13.60 -44.39
N GLU A 338 6.74 12.37 -44.37
CA GLU A 338 8.02 12.09 -45.00
C GLU A 338 7.90 12.51 -46.48
N PRO A 339 8.78 13.39 -46.98
CA PRO A 339 8.74 13.81 -48.36
C PRO A 339 8.89 12.57 -49.26
N PRO A 340 8.20 12.53 -50.42
CA PRO A 340 8.22 11.37 -51.30
C PRO A 340 9.66 11.01 -51.67
N GLU A 341 9.99 9.73 -51.49
CA GLU A 341 11.33 9.13 -51.65
C GLU A 341 11.91 9.24 -53.08
N ASP A 342 11.11 9.72 -54.03
CA ASP A 342 11.42 9.74 -55.47
C ASP A 342 11.67 11.14 -56.06
N ALA A 343 12.00 12.16 -55.25
CA ALA A 343 12.40 13.45 -55.81
C ALA A 343 13.77 13.30 -56.53
N PRO A 344 13.86 13.53 -57.86
CA PRO A 344 15.10 13.39 -58.60
C PRO A 344 16.11 14.44 -58.13
N VAL A 345 17.29 13.98 -57.72
CA VAL A 345 18.42 14.83 -57.36
C VAL A 345 19.00 15.45 -58.63
N GLU A 346 18.68 16.71 -58.90
CA GLU A 346 19.43 17.51 -59.88
C GLU A 346 20.80 17.84 -59.29
N LEU A 347 21.85 17.24 -59.86
CA LEU A 347 23.24 17.57 -59.55
C LEU A 347 23.72 18.71 -60.47
N PRO A 348 24.49 19.69 -59.93
CA PRO A 348 24.99 20.84 -60.67
C PRO A 348 26.12 20.52 -61.67
#